data_AF-A0A9C7UN23-F1
#
_entry.id   AF-A0A9C7UN23-F1
#
_cell.length_a   1.000
_cell.length_b   1.000
_cell.length_c   1.000
_cell.angle_alpha   90.00
_cell.angle_beta   90.00
_cell.angle_gamma   90.00
#
_symmetry.space_group_name_H-M   'P 1'
#
loop_
_entity.id
_entity.type
_entity.pdbx_description
1 polymer ?
#
loop_
_entity_poly.entity_id
_entity_poly.type
_entity_poly.pdbx_seq_one_letter_code
_entity_poly.pdbx_strand_id
1 'polypeptide(L)'
;MTWAFGFCHAPWRSKHLASYPSRKSFSYSNCQNKISRLVNGNLTWRERQATLHLCATQKSSTLLERVKFDRNGLIPVIAQQYDTQEVLMLAWMDREALLVTIKEGRVCYYSRSRNSLWRKGETSGQVQWLKDIYIDCDGDSVLLKVDQMGVACHTGRRSCFFNKLNGEDWEIVSPVETSPEVLYGRNSSALKNP
;
A
#
# COMPACT_ATOMS: atom_id res chain seq x y z
N MET A 1 -19.66 56.60 4.44
CA MET A 1 -20.13 55.23 4.75
C MET A 1 -18.92 54.32 4.75
N THR A 2 -18.29 54.22 5.92
CA THR A 2 -17.07 53.45 6.19
C THR A 2 -17.50 52.22 6.96
N TRP A 3 -17.40 51.04 6.33
CA TRP A 3 -17.63 49.76 7.01
C TRP A 3 -16.28 49.15 7.37
N ALA A 4 -15.93 49.24 8.66
CA ALA A 4 -14.82 48.54 9.27
C ALA A 4 -15.26 47.09 9.56
N PHE A 5 -14.58 46.11 8.96
CA PHE A 5 -14.63 44.73 9.43
C PHE A 5 -13.39 44.46 10.26
N GLY A 6 -13.59 44.38 11.57
CA GLY A 6 -12.58 43.98 12.53
C GLY A 6 -12.31 42.48 12.44
N PHE A 7 -11.03 42.12 12.33
CA PHE A 7 -10.55 40.79 12.65
C PHE A 7 -9.97 40.81 14.07
N CYS A 8 -10.69 40.18 14.99
CA CYS A 8 -10.20 39.89 16.34
C CYS A 8 -9.03 38.89 16.27
N HIS A 9 -7.88 39.30 16.78
CA HIS A 9 -6.83 38.38 17.21
C HIS A 9 -7.28 37.66 18.49
N ALA A 10 -7.37 36.33 18.43
CA ALA A 10 -7.44 35.49 19.62
C ALA A 10 -6.13 34.69 19.77
N PRO A 11 -5.44 34.75 20.92
CA PRO A 11 -4.20 34.05 21.17
C PRO A 11 -4.47 32.57 21.45
N TRP A 12 -3.81 31.67 20.72
CA TRP A 12 -3.88 30.23 20.96
C TRP A 12 -3.09 29.89 22.23
N ARG A 13 -3.76 29.96 23.39
CA ARG A 13 -3.26 29.49 24.67
C ARG A 13 -3.30 27.96 24.70
N SER A 14 -2.12 27.38 24.86
CA SER A 14 -1.86 26.00 25.28
C SER A 14 -2.69 25.61 26.51
N LYS A 15 -3.55 24.59 26.36
CA LYS A 15 -4.10 23.82 27.49
C LYS A 15 -4.10 22.33 27.14
N HIS A 16 -3.26 21.62 27.88
CA HIS A 16 -3.34 20.21 28.28
C HIS A 16 -4.30 19.30 27.50
N LEU A 17 -3.72 18.43 26.68
CA LEU A 17 -4.33 17.14 26.35
C LEU A 17 -3.53 16.03 27.01
N ALA A 18 -4.28 15.29 27.82
CA ALA A 18 -4.00 14.08 28.56
C ALA A 18 -2.76 13.26 28.14
N SER A 19 -1.97 12.93 29.15
CA SER A 19 -1.00 11.83 29.17
C SER A 19 -1.63 10.54 28.66
N TYR A 20 -1.14 10.06 27.51
CA TYR A 20 -1.36 8.69 27.06
C TYR A 20 -0.79 7.72 28.10
N PRO A 21 -1.54 6.70 28.57
CA PRO A 21 -0.98 5.69 29.44
C PRO A 21 0.10 4.92 28.66
N SER A 22 1.32 4.90 29.21
CA SER A 22 2.42 4.08 28.72
C SER A 22 2.01 2.60 28.76
N ARG A 23 1.52 2.07 27.63
CA ARG A 23 1.33 0.63 27.48
C ARG A 23 2.70 -0.03 27.49
N LYS A 24 2.83 -1.00 28.39
CA LYS A 24 4.03 -1.81 28.70
C LYS A 24 4.87 -2.03 27.43
N SER A 25 6.14 -1.63 27.50
CA SER A 25 7.16 -1.89 26.50
C SER A 25 7.21 -3.39 26.17
N PHE A 26 6.61 -3.78 25.05
CA PHE A 26 6.81 -5.11 24.50
C PHE A 26 8.18 -5.10 23.82
N SER A 27 9.19 -5.62 24.53
CA SER A 27 10.58 -5.51 24.13
C SER A 27 10.82 -6.25 22.81
N TYR A 28 11.32 -5.52 21.81
CA TYR A 28 11.87 -6.01 20.55
C TYR A 28 12.89 -7.16 20.77
N SER A 29 13.54 -7.19 21.94
CA SER A 29 14.53 -8.21 22.29
C SER A 29 13.97 -9.63 22.38
N ASN A 30 12.67 -9.81 22.66
CA ASN A 30 12.09 -11.16 22.81
C ASN A 30 11.82 -11.88 21.47
N CYS A 31 11.62 -11.14 20.38
CA CYS A 31 11.48 -11.73 19.05
C CYS A 31 12.85 -12.07 18.45
N GLN A 32 13.81 -11.14 18.58
CA GLN A 32 15.19 -11.35 18.11
C GLN A 32 15.90 -12.48 18.87
N ASN A 33 15.67 -12.66 20.17
CA ASN A 33 16.28 -13.75 20.94
C ASN A 33 15.75 -15.15 20.60
N LYS A 34 14.52 -15.25 20.08
CA LYS A 34 14.02 -16.53 19.52
C LYS A 34 14.59 -16.77 18.12
N ILE A 35 14.71 -15.73 17.29
CA ILE A 35 15.29 -15.81 15.93
C ILE A 35 16.81 -16.08 15.97
N SER A 36 17.55 -15.55 16.95
CA SER A 36 19.00 -15.76 17.08
C SER A 36 19.38 -17.21 17.43
N ARG A 37 18.49 -17.97 18.09
CA ARG A 37 18.63 -19.43 18.26
C ARG A 37 18.33 -20.21 16.97
N LEU A 38 17.67 -19.61 15.98
CA LEU A 38 17.25 -20.25 14.71
C LEU A 38 18.33 -20.18 13.61
N VAL A 39 19.25 -19.23 13.68
CA VAL A 39 20.34 -19.09 12.69
C VAL A 39 21.46 -20.13 12.91
N ASN A 40 21.56 -20.69 14.12
CA ASN A 40 22.62 -21.63 14.52
C ASN A 40 22.16 -23.09 14.73
N GLY A 41 20.97 -23.49 14.26
CA GLY A 41 20.39 -24.82 14.54
C GLY A 41 19.77 -25.53 13.34
N ASN A 42 19.87 -26.87 13.32
CA ASN A 42 19.26 -27.76 12.33
C ASN A 42 17.73 -27.86 12.54
N LEU A 43 16.97 -26.91 12.00
CA LEU A 43 15.50 -26.92 12.02
C LEU A 43 14.92 -27.80 10.90
N THR A 44 13.89 -28.56 11.23
CA THR A 44 13.07 -29.30 10.28
C THR A 44 12.23 -28.35 9.39
N TRP A 45 11.76 -28.84 8.24
CA TRP A 45 10.87 -28.08 7.36
C TRP A 45 9.59 -27.59 8.04
N ARG A 46 8.99 -28.38 8.94
CA ARG A 46 7.78 -27.99 9.68
C ARG A 46 8.05 -26.83 10.64
N GLU A 47 9.17 -26.86 11.35
CA GLU A 47 9.56 -25.79 12.28
C GLU A 47 9.89 -24.49 11.55
N ARG A 48 10.51 -24.57 10.36
CA ARG A 48 10.73 -23.41 9.48
C ARG A 48 9.41 -22.77 9.04
N GLN A 49 8.45 -23.59 8.61
CA GLN A 49 7.13 -23.09 8.18
C GLN A 49 6.34 -22.45 9.33
N ALA A 50 6.34 -23.09 10.51
CA ALA A 50 5.71 -22.51 11.70
C ALA A 50 6.36 -21.17 12.08
N THR A 51 7.68 -21.07 12.00
CA THR A 51 8.42 -19.83 12.29
C THR A 51 8.08 -18.72 11.31
N LEU A 52 8.06 -19.00 10.00
CA LEU A 52 7.66 -18.04 8.97
C LEU A 52 6.23 -17.54 9.19
N HIS A 53 5.32 -18.46 9.54
CA HIS A 53 3.93 -18.12 9.83
C HIS A 53 3.79 -17.21 11.06
N LEU A 54 4.51 -17.51 12.14
CA LEU A 54 4.53 -16.64 13.32
C LEU A 54 5.10 -15.24 13.00
N CYS A 55 6.20 -15.17 12.25
CA CYS A 55 6.81 -13.89 11.88
C CYS A 55 5.88 -13.06 10.97
N ALA A 56 5.24 -13.67 9.97
CA ALA A 56 4.27 -13.01 9.11
C ALA A 56 3.03 -12.53 9.88
N THR A 57 2.56 -13.32 10.84
CA THR A 57 1.43 -12.96 11.72
C THR A 57 1.79 -11.79 12.63
N GLN A 58 2.98 -11.78 13.23
CA GLN A 58 3.47 -10.68 14.07
C GLN A 58 3.72 -9.40 13.26
N LYS A 59 4.25 -9.52 12.03
CA LYS A 59 4.42 -8.39 11.12
C LYS A 59 3.06 -7.78 10.73
N SER A 60 2.06 -8.64 10.50
CA SER A 60 0.69 -8.20 10.18
C SER A 60 0.03 -7.46 11.35
N SER A 61 0.12 -7.99 12.58
CA SER A 61 -0.49 -7.35 13.75
C SER A 61 0.12 -5.99 14.04
N THR A 62 1.45 -5.90 14.05
CA THR A 62 2.18 -4.65 14.33
C THR A 62 1.91 -3.54 13.32
N LEU A 63 1.76 -3.87 12.02
CA LEU A 63 1.37 -2.88 11.02
C LEU A 63 -0.08 -2.42 11.24
N LEU A 64 -1.02 -3.36 11.38
CA LEU A 64 -2.45 -3.06 11.46
C LEU A 64 -2.86 -2.31 12.73
N GLU A 65 -2.01 -2.30 13.76
CA GLU A 65 -2.16 -1.48 14.96
C GLU A 65 -1.81 0.00 14.70
N ARG A 66 -0.97 0.29 13.69
CA ARG A 66 -0.54 1.65 13.34
C ARG A 66 -1.37 2.29 12.23
N VAL A 67 -2.04 1.48 11.41
CA VAL A 67 -2.87 1.95 10.30
C VAL A 67 -4.14 2.63 10.79
N LYS A 68 -4.36 3.86 10.31
CA LYS A 68 -5.59 4.62 10.47
C LYS A 68 -6.39 4.55 9.18
N PHE A 69 -7.42 3.71 9.20
CA PHE A 69 -8.38 3.68 8.10
C PHE A 69 -9.29 4.91 8.16
N ASP A 70 -9.72 5.37 6.99
CA ASP A 70 -10.70 6.45 6.85
C ASP A 70 -12.09 6.00 7.34
N ARG A 71 -13.07 6.90 7.24
CA ARG A 71 -14.47 6.63 7.63
C ARG A 71 -15.13 5.46 6.88
N ASN A 72 -14.58 5.06 5.74
CA ASN A 72 -15.07 3.95 4.93
C ASN A 72 -14.30 2.65 5.21
N GLY A 73 -13.36 2.67 6.16
CA GLY A 73 -12.49 1.52 6.44
C GLY A 73 -11.38 1.34 5.41
N LEU A 74 -11.01 2.39 4.67
CA LEU A 74 -10.02 2.35 3.59
C LEU A 74 -8.77 3.18 3.90
N ILE A 75 -7.64 2.80 3.31
CA ILE A 75 -6.39 3.56 3.35
C ILE A 75 -5.83 3.71 1.93
N PRO A 76 -5.34 4.91 1.53
CA PRO A 76 -4.61 5.07 0.28
C PRO A 76 -3.28 4.32 0.32
N VAL A 77 -2.96 3.64 -0.77
CA VAL A 77 -1.75 2.84 -0.91
C VAL A 77 -1.04 3.18 -2.22
N ILE A 78 0.24 3.52 -2.12
CA ILE A 78 1.13 3.77 -3.25
C ILE A 78 1.92 2.50 -3.51
N ALA A 79 1.89 2.00 -4.75
CA ALA A 79 2.77 0.94 -5.20
C ALA A 79 3.94 1.55 -5.97
N GLN A 80 5.16 1.26 -5.52
CA GLN A 80 6.39 1.74 -6.10
C GLN A 80 7.29 0.54 -6.44
N GLN A 81 7.87 0.56 -7.63
CA GLN A 81 8.83 -0.46 -8.05
C GLN A 81 10.03 -0.45 -7.09
N TYR A 82 10.41 -1.62 -6.58
CA TYR A 82 11.35 -1.73 -5.46
C TYR A 82 12.78 -1.28 -5.80
N ASP A 83 13.24 -1.50 -7.03
CA ASP A 83 14.60 -1.23 -7.49
C ASP A 83 14.72 0.14 -8.18
N THR A 84 13.87 0.44 -9.15
CA THR A 84 13.90 1.71 -9.89
C THR A 84 13.29 2.88 -9.13
N GLN A 85 12.52 2.59 -8.08
CA GLN A 85 11.74 3.58 -7.33
C GLN A 85 10.66 4.29 -8.16
N GLU A 86 10.33 3.77 -9.34
CA GLU A 86 9.22 4.27 -10.16
C GLU A 86 7.89 4.12 -9.41
N VAL A 87 7.14 5.20 -9.28
CA VAL A 87 5.77 5.13 -8.73
C VAL A 87 4.86 4.55 -9.81
N LEU A 88 4.26 3.40 -9.51
CA LEU A 88 3.49 2.62 -10.47
C LEU A 88 2.00 2.96 -10.44
N MET A 89 1.41 3.05 -9.25
CA MET A 89 -0.02 3.31 -9.09
C MET A 89 -0.38 3.73 -7.67
N LEU A 90 -1.55 4.36 -7.55
CA LEU A 90 -2.25 4.55 -6.28
C LEU A 90 -3.55 3.74 -6.30
N ALA A 91 -3.85 3.08 -5.19
CA ALA A 91 -5.10 2.36 -4.98
C ALA A 91 -5.53 2.45 -3.52
N TRP A 92 -6.58 1.71 -3.17
CA TRP A 92 -7.11 1.65 -1.81
C TRP A 92 -6.99 0.24 -1.28
N MET A 93 -6.79 0.11 0.03
CA MET A 93 -6.89 -1.16 0.75
C MET A 93 -7.82 -0.99 1.93
N ASP A 94 -8.62 -2.01 2.22
CA ASP A 94 -9.24 -2.16 3.54
C ASP A 94 -8.32 -3.01 4.43
N ARG A 95 -8.79 -3.31 5.66
CA ARG A 95 -8.05 -4.16 6.60
C ARG A 95 -7.77 -5.54 6.03
N GLU A 96 -8.70 -6.13 5.29
CA GLU A 96 -8.56 -7.49 4.74
C GLU A 96 -7.55 -7.52 3.59
N ALA A 97 -7.59 -6.55 2.68
CA ALA A 97 -6.64 -6.39 1.58
C ALA A 97 -5.19 -6.27 2.08
N LEU A 98 -4.96 -5.48 3.13
CA LEU A 98 -3.65 -5.39 3.78
C LEU A 98 -3.20 -6.72 4.39
N LEU A 99 -4.09 -7.40 5.12
CA LEU A 99 -3.82 -8.71 5.71
C LEU A 99 -3.43 -9.75 4.66
N VAL A 100 -4.23 -9.83 3.58
CA VAL A 100 -3.98 -10.74 2.46
C VAL A 100 -2.64 -10.42 1.81
N THR A 101 -2.35 -9.14 1.58
CA THR A 101 -1.09 -8.69 0.97
C THR A 101 0.13 -9.14 1.78
N ILE A 102 0.10 -8.97 3.11
CA ILE A 102 1.22 -9.36 3.98
C ILE A 102 1.36 -10.88 4.08
N LYS A 103 0.24 -11.60 4.15
CA LYS A 103 0.22 -13.06 4.29
C LYS A 103 0.66 -13.77 3.01
N GLU A 104 0.16 -13.34 1.86
CA GLU A 104 0.41 -13.99 0.57
C GLU A 104 1.71 -13.49 -0.08
N GLY A 105 2.21 -12.31 0.31
CA GLY A 105 3.29 -11.63 -0.39
C GLY A 105 2.89 -11.16 -1.79
N ARG A 106 1.61 -11.30 -2.16
CA ARG A 106 1.02 -10.83 -3.41
C ARG A 106 0.08 -9.68 -3.10
N VAL A 107 0.20 -8.58 -3.83
CA VAL A 107 -0.59 -7.38 -3.55
C VAL A 107 -2.07 -7.59 -3.88
N CYS A 108 -2.91 -7.30 -2.89
CA CYS A 108 -4.37 -7.31 -2.96
C CYS A 108 -4.90 -5.92 -2.60
N TYR A 109 -5.73 -5.35 -3.46
CA TYR A 109 -6.36 -4.04 -3.26
C TYR A 109 -7.84 -4.19 -2.96
N TYR A 110 -8.46 -3.10 -2.53
CA TYR A 110 -9.91 -2.95 -2.43
C TYR A 110 -10.44 -2.07 -3.56
N SER A 111 -11.38 -2.59 -4.34
CA SER A 111 -12.05 -1.87 -5.42
C SER A 111 -13.26 -1.12 -4.87
N ARG A 112 -13.17 0.20 -4.74
CA ARG A 112 -14.27 1.06 -4.25
C ARG A 112 -15.54 0.95 -5.11
N SER A 113 -15.40 0.77 -6.42
CA SER A 113 -16.54 0.65 -7.35
C SER A 113 -17.18 -0.74 -7.33
N ARG A 114 -16.40 -1.80 -7.12
CA ARG A 114 -16.89 -3.18 -7.04
C ARG A 114 -17.21 -3.63 -5.62
N ASN A 115 -16.86 -2.81 -4.62
CA ASN A 115 -17.00 -3.09 -3.21
C ASN A 115 -16.40 -4.45 -2.81
N SER A 116 -15.24 -4.79 -3.38
CA SER A 116 -14.63 -6.12 -3.29
C SER A 116 -13.11 -6.10 -3.37
N LEU A 117 -12.50 -7.16 -2.82
CA LEU A 117 -11.07 -7.42 -2.92
C LEU A 117 -10.65 -7.74 -4.36
N TRP A 118 -9.43 -7.36 -4.70
CA TRP A 118 -8.84 -7.59 -6.02
C TRP A 118 -7.35 -7.85 -5.92
N ARG A 119 -6.94 -9.08 -6.24
CA ARG A 119 -5.53 -9.43 -6.37
C ARG A 119 -4.98 -8.83 -7.66
N LYS A 120 -3.94 -8.00 -7.57
CA LYS A 120 -3.36 -7.36 -8.75
C LYS A 120 -2.88 -8.42 -9.73
N GLY A 121 -3.29 -8.27 -10.99
CA GLY A 121 -2.94 -9.19 -12.08
C GLY A 121 -3.67 -10.53 -12.04
N GLU A 122 -4.74 -10.70 -11.25
CA GLU A 122 -5.52 -11.97 -11.22
C GLU A 122 -6.08 -12.35 -12.60
N THR A 123 -6.56 -11.36 -13.35
CA THR A 123 -7.05 -11.59 -14.73
C THR A 123 -5.94 -11.48 -15.77
N SER A 124 -5.03 -10.51 -15.63
CA SER A 124 -4.07 -10.17 -16.69
C SER A 124 -2.69 -10.83 -16.57
N GLY A 125 -2.43 -11.57 -15.48
CA GLY A 125 -1.09 -12.09 -15.16
C GLY A 125 -0.08 -11.04 -14.69
N GLN A 126 -0.44 -9.75 -14.70
CA GLN A 126 0.46 -8.63 -14.35
C GLN A 126 0.52 -8.41 -12.82
N VAL A 127 1.09 -9.39 -12.12
CA VAL A 127 1.15 -9.49 -10.66
C VAL A 127 2.14 -8.50 -10.04
N GLN A 128 1.85 -8.06 -8.82
CA GLN A 128 2.79 -7.34 -7.95
C GLN A 128 3.16 -8.21 -6.76
N TRP A 129 4.46 -8.48 -6.61
CA TRP A 129 5.01 -9.17 -5.45
C TRP A 129 5.50 -8.16 -4.42
N LEU A 130 5.04 -8.28 -3.19
CA LEU A 130 5.46 -7.42 -2.09
C LEU A 130 6.92 -7.71 -1.72
N LYS A 131 7.75 -6.68 -1.73
CA LYS A 131 9.13 -6.73 -1.22
C LYS A 131 9.23 -6.07 0.14
N ASP A 132 8.57 -4.92 0.31
CA ASP A 132 8.56 -4.20 1.57
C ASP A 132 7.33 -3.31 1.74
N ILE A 133 7.06 -2.90 2.97
CA ILE A 133 5.89 -2.10 3.34
C ILE A 133 6.26 -1.02 4.34
N TYR A 134 5.86 0.21 4.02
CA TYR A 134 6.08 1.39 4.83
C TYR A 134 4.73 2.02 5.16
N ILE A 135 4.67 2.69 6.29
CA ILE A 135 3.56 3.53 6.71
C ILE A 135 4.10 4.94 6.92
N ASP A 136 3.32 5.95 6.60
CA ASP A 136 3.70 7.34 6.85
C ASP A 136 3.68 7.72 8.34
N CYS A 137 3.95 8.99 8.63
CA CYS A 137 4.23 9.45 9.99
C CYS A 137 3.00 9.47 10.90
N ASP A 138 1.81 9.71 10.35
CA ASP A 138 0.54 9.74 11.05
C ASP A 138 -0.33 8.51 10.81
N GLY A 139 0.05 7.62 9.90
CA GLY A 139 -0.52 6.29 9.76
C GLY A 139 -1.68 6.19 8.78
N ASP A 140 -1.93 7.23 7.97
CA ASP A 140 -3.05 7.30 7.04
C ASP A 140 -2.68 7.03 5.58
N SER A 141 -1.42 6.71 5.30
CA SER A 141 -0.98 6.21 4.01
C SER A 141 0.03 5.06 4.10
N VAL A 142 0.01 4.17 3.11
CA VAL A 142 0.94 3.03 2.98
C VAL A 142 1.71 3.14 1.68
N LEU A 143 3.02 2.86 1.75
CA LEU A 143 3.88 2.68 0.59
C LEU A 143 4.29 1.21 0.49
N LEU A 144 3.95 0.56 -0.62
CA LEU A 144 4.41 -0.77 -0.97
C LEU A 144 5.60 -0.68 -1.92
N LYS A 145 6.71 -1.30 -1.53
CA LYS A 145 7.78 -1.64 -2.46
C LYS A 145 7.40 -2.96 -3.11
N VAL A 146 7.19 -2.93 -4.42
CA VAL A 146 6.71 -4.09 -5.17
C VAL A 146 7.66 -4.43 -6.31
N ASP A 147 7.66 -5.70 -6.67
CA ASP A 147 8.25 -6.21 -7.91
C ASP A 147 7.11 -6.50 -8.88
N GLN A 148 6.96 -5.59 -9.86
CA GLN A 148 5.88 -5.61 -10.82
C GLN A 148 6.25 -6.46 -12.03
N MET A 149 5.50 -7.54 -12.24
CA MET A 149 5.51 -8.32 -13.48
C MET A 149 4.80 -7.53 -14.60
N GLY A 150 5.49 -7.31 -15.72
CA GLY A 150 5.02 -6.54 -16.88
C GLY A 150 4.40 -5.18 -16.52
N VAL A 151 3.17 -4.88 -16.94
CA VAL A 151 2.60 -3.52 -16.82
C VAL A 151 1.68 -3.34 -15.60
N ALA A 152 1.80 -2.22 -14.88
CA ALA A 152 0.88 -1.95 -13.77
C ALA A 152 -0.49 -1.46 -14.27
N CYS A 153 -0.50 -0.67 -15.34
CA CYS A 153 -1.69 0.00 -15.85
C CYS A 153 -2.47 -0.88 -16.85
N HIS A 154 -3.80 -0.84 -16.78
CA HIS A 154 -4.69 -1.53 -17.73
C HIS A 154 -4.60 -0.97 -19.16
N THR A 155 -4.06 0.25 -19.33
CA THR A 155 -3.81 0.85 -20.65
C THR A 155 -2.57 0.27 -21.34
N GLY A 156 -1.90 -0.70 -20.70
CA GLY A 156 -0.71 -1.30 -21.28
C GLY A 156 0.60 -0.62 -20.94
N ARG A 157 0.60 0.29 -19.97
CA ARG A 157 1.77 1.09 -19.59
C ARG A 157 2.34 0.67 -18.24
N ARG A 158 3.64 0.86 -18.08
CA ARG A 158 4.38 0.51 -16.87
C ARG A 158 3.79 1.14 -15.61
N SER A 159 3.53 2.44 -15.66
CA SER A 159 2.92 3.24 -14.59
C SER A 159 1.56 3.80 -15.01
N CYS A 160 0.67 4.01 -14.05
CA CYS A 160 -0.57 4.79 -14.23
C CYS A 160 -0.30 6.29 -14.38
N PHE A 161 0.88 6.77 -13.98
CA PHE A 161 1.25 8.20 -13.98
C PHE A 161 1.96 8.60 -15.30
N PHE A 162 1.31 8.33 -16.43
CA PHE A 162 1.88 8.58 -17.77
C PHE A 162 1.44 9.91 -18.42
N ASN A 163 0.48 10.62 -17.83
CA ASN A 163 0.04 11.94 -18.30
C ASN A 163 0.77 13.02 -17.51
N LYS A 164 1.62 13.79 -18.19
CA LYS A 164 2.40 14.89 -17.60
C LYS A 164 1.86 16.22 -18.12
N LEU A 165 1.66 17.18 -17.20
CA LEU A 165 1.36 18.55 -17.59
C LEU A 165 2.62 19.19 -18.22
N ASN A 166 2.48 19.74 -19.42
CA ASN A 166 3.53 20.43 -20.16
C ASN A 166 2.99 21.78 -20.64
N GLY A 167 3.29 22.84 -19.89
CA GLY A 167 2.64 24.14 -20.08
C GLY A 167 1.16 24.06 -19.73
N GLU A 168 0.29 24.40 -20.69
CA GLU A 168 -1.17 24.29 -20.58
C GLU A 168 -1.71 22.98 -21.17
N ASP A 169 -0.86 22.15 -21.78
CA ASP A 169 -1.22 20.90 -22.44
C ASP A 169 -0.86 19.65 -21.63
N TRP A 170 -1.47 18.51 -21.97
CA TRP A 170 -1.15 17.20 -21.41
C TRP A 170 -0.36 16.34 -22.40
N GLU A 171 0.79 15.84 -21.96
CA GLU A 171 1.67 15.00 -22.75
C GLU A 171 1.72 13.57 -22.18
N ILE A 172 1.62 12.57 -23.07
CA ILE A 172 1.84 11.17 -22.70
C ILE A 172 3.35 10.90 -22.71
N VAL A 173 3.93 10.67 -21.53
CA VAL A 173 5.38 10.51 -21.35
C VAL A 173 5.85 9.06 -21.29
N SER A 174 4.94 8.11 -21.43
CA SER A 174 5.27 6.67 -21.38
C SER A 174 4.57 5.90 -22.49
N PRO A 175 5.29 5.07 -23.26
CA PRO A 175 4.72 4.29 -24.34
C PRO A 175 3.84 3.16 -23.80
N VAL A 176 2.93 2.68 -24.65
CA VAL A 176 2.22 1.41 -24.43
C VAL A 176 3.19 0.27 -24.69
N GLU A 177 3.46 -0.55 -23.67
CA GLU A 177 4.35 -1.72 -23.75
C GLU A 177 3.60 -2.98 -24.18
N THR A 178 2.33 -3.11 -23.81
CA THR A 178 1.49 -4.25 -24.19
C THR A 178 0.05 -3.80 -24.39
N SER A 179 -0.64 -4.31 -25.42
CA SER A 179 -1.99 -3.82 -25.71
C SER A 179 -3.02 -4.38 -24.71
N PRO A 180 -4.12 -3.68 -24.43
CA PRO A 180 -5.18 -4.21 -23.57
C PRO A 180 -5.81 -5.51 -24.11
N GLU A 181 -5.83 -5.72 -25.43
CA GLU A 181 -6.30 -6.97 -26.04
C GLU A 181 -5.40 -8.16 -25.67
N VAL A 182 -4.09 -7.93 -25.53
CA VAL A 182 -3.15 -8.95 -25.03
C VAL A 182 -3.38 -9.22 -23.55
N LEU A 183 -3.69 -8.19 -22.75
CA LEU A 183 -3.88 -8.32 -21.30
C LEU A 183 -5.19 -9.02 -20.91
N TYR A 184 -6.26 -8.80 -21.65
CA TYR A 184 -7.62 -9.19 -21.24
C TYR A 184 -8.38 -9.99 -22.31
N GLY A 185 -7.79 -10.20 -23.49
CA GLY A 185 -8.44 -10.84 -24.63
C GLY A 185 -9.31 -9.87 -25.45
N ARG A 186 -9.53 -10.24 -26.72
CA ARG A 186 -10.16 -9.41 -27.76
C ARG A 186 -11.64 -9.03 -27.48
N ASN A 187 -12.29 -9.68 -26.51
CA ASN A 187 -13.70 -9.46 -26.14
C ASN A 187 -13.87 -8.81 -24.76
N SER A 188 -12.81 -8.29 -24.16
CA SER A 188 -12.89 -7.70 -22.82
C SER A 188 -13.55 -6.32 -22.85
N SER A 189 -14.58 -6.13 -22.03
CA SER A 189 -15.23 -4.84 -21.79
C SER A 189 -14.28 -3.78 -21.18
N ALA A 190 -13.07 -4.20 -20.77
CA ALA A 190 -11.97 -3.34 -20.33
C ALA A 190 -11.42 -2.43 -21.44
N LEU A 191 -11.74 -2.70 -22.71
CA LEU A 191 -11.45 -1.82 -23.85
C LEU A 191 -12.33 -0.56 -23.88
N LYS A 192 -13.37 -0.49 -23.04
CA LYS A 192 -14.29 0.66 -23.03
C LYS A 192 -13.99 1.58 -21.85
N ASN A 193 -13.26 2.66 -22.14
CA ASN A 193 -13.57 4.08 -21.83
C ASN A 193 -12.39 4.86 -21.24
N PRO A 194 -12.39 6.21 -21.35
CA PRO A 194 -12.98 7.09 -22.38
C PRO A 194 -11.93 7.63 -23.37
#